data_AF-A0A7S4HNY2-F1
#
_entry.id   AF-A0A7S4HNY2-F1
#
_cell.length_a   1.000
_cell.length_b   1.000
_cell.length_c   1.000
_cell.angle_alpha   90.00
_cell.angle_beta   90.00
_cell.angle_gamma   90.00
#
_symmetry.space_group_name_H-M   'P 1'
#
loop_
_entity.id
_entity.type
_entity.pdbx_description
1 polymer ?
#
loop_
_entity_poly.entity_id
_entity_poly.type
_entity_poly.pdbx_seq_one_letter_code
_entity_poly.pdbx_strand_id
1 'polypeptide(L)'
;ERALQLAAEAIGHNAANYTAWQFRRKCLHELHSESSEEQRKAAWREELEFADEQCRNNMKNYQVWFHRRTCVERLGEPDKEMAFIDEVLLEDSKNYHAWGHRQWVLRKYSLWSAELAFVDRLISQDLRNNSAWNQRYFVLQQTADLKAPALVSTE
;
A
#
# COMPACT_ATOMS: atom_id res chain seq x y z
N GLU A 1 -6.32 5.00 -25.10
CA GLU A 1 -6.08 6.30 -24.43
C GLU A 1 -7.37 7.04 -24.03
N ARG A 2 -8.28 7.43 -24.94
CA ARG A 2 -9.55 8.15 -24.55
C ARG A 2 -10.37 7.47 -23.44
N ALA A 3 -10.44 6.15 -23.44
CA ALA A 3 -11.16 5.39 -22.40
C ALA A 3 -10.52 5.51 -21.00
N LEU A 4 -9.19 5.64 -20.93
CA LEU A 4 -8.49 5.87 -19.67
C LEU A 4 -8.79 7.27 -19.14
N GLN A 5 -8.78 8.29 -20.02
CA GLN A 5 -9.13 9.66 -19.65
C GLN A 5 -10.56 9.75 -19.10
N LEU A 6 -11.54 9.14 -19.78
CA LEU A 6 -12.91 9.08 -19.29
C LEU A 6 -13.02 8.38 -17.93
N ALA A 7 -12.27 7.29 -17.72
CA ALA A 7 -12.24 6.61 -16.44
C ALA A 7 -11.60 7.49 -15.34
N ALA A 8 -10.55 8.25 -15.66
CA ALA A 8 -9.93 9.20 -14.74
C ALA A 8 -10.90 10.31 -14.34
N GLU A 9 -11.65 10.88 -15.29
CA GLU A 9 -12.70 11.88 -15.01
C GLU A 9 -13.77 11.30 -14.08
N ALA A 10 -14.27 10.09 -14.37
CA ALA A 10 -15.27 9.43 -13.54
C ALA A 10 -14.76 9.16 -12.11
N ILE A 11 -13.49 8.77 -11.97
CA ILE A 11 -12.81 8.59 -10.67
C ILE A 11 -12.65 9.94 -9.96
N GLY A 12 -12.26 11.00 -10.67
CA GLY A 12 -12.12 12.34 -10.12
C GLY A 12 -13.44 12.89 -9.56
N HIS A 13 -14.56 12.57 -10.21
CA HIS A 13 -15.89 12.92 -9.68
C HIS A 13 -16.34 12.03 -8.53
N ASN A 14 -16.03 10.73 -8.57
CA ASN A 14 -16.36 9.79 -7.51
C ASN A 14 -15.32 8.67 -7.41
N ALA A 15 -14.33 8.86 -6.54
CA ALA A 15 -13.27 7.88 -6.33
C ALA A 15 -13.79 6.56 -5.74
N ALA A 16 -14.99 6.51 -5.17
CA ALA A 16 -15.58 5.27 -4.67
C ALA A 16 -16.25 4.41 -5.77
N ASN A 17 -16.34 4.90 -7.00
CA ASN A 17 -16.92 4.17 -8.11
C ASN A 17 -16.00 3.00 -8.55
N TYR A 18 -16.20 1.83 -7.93
CA TYR A 18 -15.41 0.64 -8.20
C TYR A 18 -15.48 0.16 -9.66
N THR A 19 -16.58 0.45 -10.38
CA THR A 19 -16.74 0.12 -11.80
C THR A 19 -15.79 0.94 -12.66
N ALA A 20 -15.60 2.23 -12.36
CA ALA A 20 -14.64 3.08 -13.07
C ALA A 20 -13.21 2.56 -12.90
N TRP A 21 -12.82 2.20 -11.68
CA TRP A 21 -11.52 1.59 -11.40
C TRP A 21 -11.31 0.25 -12.10
N GLN A 22 -12.35 -0.59 -12.13
CA GLN A 22 -12.29 -1.88 -12.82
C GLN A 22 -12.17 -1.69 -14.34
N PHE A 23 -12.93 -0.76 -14.91
CA PHE A 23 -12.85 -0.43 -16.33
C PHE A 23 -11.47 0.11 -16.68
N ARG A 24 -10.91 1.02 -15.86
CA ARG A 24 -9.56 1.57 -16.05
C ARG A 24 -8.49 0.48 -16.09
N ARG A 25 -8.49 -0.46 -15.12
CA ARG A 25 -7.56 -1.60 -15.11
C ARG A 25 -7.68 -2.49 -16.35
N LYS A 26 -8.90 -2.73 -16.83
CA LYS A 26 -9.13 -3.48 -18.08
C LYS A 26 -8.52 -2.74 -19.27
N CYS A 27 -8.79 -1.44 -19.40
CA CYS A 27 -8.22 -0.63 -20.47
C CYS A 27 -6.67 -0.65 -20.46
N LEU A 28 -6.03 -0.51 -19.31
CA LEU A 28 -4.57 -0.61 -19.19
C LEU A 28 -4.04 -1.96 -19.65
N HIS A 29 -4.71 -3.04 -19.25
CA HIS A 29 -4.31 -4.38 -19.66
C HIS A 29 -4.41 -4.57 -21.17
N GLU A 30 -5.55 -4.21 -21.76
CA GLU A 30 -5.80 -4.38 -23.20
C GLU A 30 -4.89 -3.49 -24.06
N LEU A 31 -4.64 -2.25 -23.65
CA LEU A 31 -3.77 -1.31 -24.39
C LEU A 31 -2.33 -1.78 -24.48
N HIS A 32 -1.86 -2.57 -23.52
CA HIS A 32 -0.49 -3.06 -23.47
C HIS A 32 -0.37 -4.58 -23.55
N SER A 33 -1.41 -5.27 -24.01
CA SER A 33 -1.45 -6.74 -24.09
C SER A 33 -0.39 -7.31 -25.05
N GLU A 34 -0.14 -6.61 -26.15
CA GLU A 34 0.88 -6.97 -27.16
C GLU A 34 2.22 -6.21 -26.97
N SER A 35 2.31 -5.34 -25.95
CA SER A 35 3.52 -4.57 -25.66
C SER A 35 4.61 -5.42 -25.02
N SER A 36 5.87 -4.99 -25.19
CA SER A 36 7.00 -5.60 -24.48
C SER A 36 6.85 -5.47 -22.97
N GLU A 37 7.57 -6.31 -22.21
CA GLU A 37 7.50 -6.25 -20.75
C GLU A 37 7.89 -4.87 -20.18
N GLU A 38 8.93 -4.24 -20.75
CA GLU A 38 9.37 -2.92 -20.30
C GLU A 38 8.30 -1.85 -20.57
N GLN A 39 7.65 -1.89 -21.73
CA GLN A 39 6.57 -0.96 -22.07
C GLN A 39 5.36 -1.16 -21.14
N ARG A 40 4.99 -2.40 -20.83
CA ARG A 40 3.94 -2.70 -19.85
C ARG A 40 4.30 -2.16 -18.47
N LYS A 41 5.52 -2.39 -18.00
CA LYS A 41 5.98 -1.88 -16.71
C LYS A 41 5.97 -0.36 -16.68
N ALA A 42 6.47 0.30 -17.73
CA ALA A 42 6.41 1.75 -17.85
C ALA A 42 4.97 2.29 -17.70
N ALA A 43 3.99 1.69 -18.37
CA ALA A 43 2.59 2.07 -18.23
C ALA A 43 2.04 1.86 -16.81
N TRP A 44 2.42 0.76 -16.14
CA TRP A 44 2.03 0.55 -14.73
C TRP A 44 2.76 1.48 -13.75
N ARG A 45 3.95 1.98 -14.08
CA ARG A 45 4.65 3.01 -13.28
C ARG A 45 3.92 4.35 -13.38
N GLU A 46 3.52 4.74 -14.59
CA GLU A 46 2.68 5.92 -14.81
C GLU A 46 1.32 5.78 -14.08
N GLU A 47 0.70 4.59 -14.14
CA GLU A 47 -0.55 4.36 -13.41
C GLU A 47 -0.37 4.42 -11.88
N LEU A 48 0.78 3.99 -11.37
CA LEU A 48 1.09 4.10 -9.95
C LEU A 48 1.20 5.58 -9.52
N GLU A 49 1.74 6.46 -10.38
CA GLU A 49 1.75 7.91 -10.15
C GLU A 49 0.33 8.49 -10.13
N PHE A 50 -0.54 8.06 -11.05
CA PHE A 50 -1.97 8.41 -11.00
C PHE A 50 -2.61 7.96 -9.68
N ALA A 51 -2.34 6.72 -9.23
CA ALA A 51 -2.86 6.20 -7.97
C ALA A 51 -2.33 6.98 -6.75
N ASP A 52 -1.09 7.46 -6.81
CA ASP A 52 -0.47 8.31 -5.80
C ASP A 52 -1.24 9.63 -5.62
N GLU A 53 -1.51 10.31 -6.73
CA GLU A 53 -2.31 11.55 -6.75
C GLU A 53 -3.74 11.33 -6.23
N GLN A 54 -4.38 10.24 -6.65
CA GLN A 54 -5.73 9.91 -6.16
C GLN A 54 -5.73 9.59 -4.67
N CYS A 55 -4.68 8.95 -4.15
CA CYS A 55 -4.56 8.60 -2.74
C CYS A 55 -4.37 9.82 -1.85
N ARG A 56 -3.52 10.78 -2.25
CA ARG A 56 -3.35 12.04 -1.51
C ARG A 56 -4.65 12.80 -1.36
N ASN A 57 -5.53 12.75 -2.37
CA ASN A 57 -6.84 13.40 -2.31
C ASN A 57 -7.92 12.55 -1.61
N ASN A 58 -7.74 11.22 -1.49
CA ASN A 58 -8.77 10.29 -1.04
C ASN A 58 -8.20 9.15 -0.16
N MET A 59 -7.39 9.47 0.85
CA MET A 59 -6.62 8.49 1.63
C MET A 59 -7.47 7.45 2.40
N LYS A 60 -8.79 7.65 2.54
CA LYS A 60 -9.76 6.74 3.18
C LYS A 60 -10.64 6.01 2.17
N ASN A 61 -10.20 5.89 0.92
CA ASN A 61 -10.93 5.25 -0.17
C ASN A 61 -10.41 3.83 -0.45
N TYR A 62 -11.26 2.82 -0.30
CA TYR A 62 -10.90 1.41 -0.55
C TYR A 62 -10.39 1.15 -1.98
N GLN A 63 -11.00 1.79 -2.97
CA GLN A 63 -10.73 1.51 -4.38
C GLN A 63 -9.35 2.00 -4.79
N VAL A 64 -8.92 3.16 -4.28
CA VAL A 64 -7.57 3.70 -4.53
C VAL A 64 -6.50 2.77 -3.98
N TRP A 65 -6.62 2.34 -2.71
CA TRP A 65 -5.66 1.42 -2.11
C TRP A 65 -5.61 0.07 -2.81
N PHE A 66 -6.77 -0.46 -3.20
CA PHE A 66 -6.83 -1.69 -3.99
C PHE A 66 -6.20 -1.53 -5.39
N HIS A 67 -6.41 -0.39 -6.03
CA HIS A 67 -5.82 -0.09 -7.32
C HIS A 67 -4.30 0.07 -7.22
N ARG A 68 -3.79 0.82 -6.23
CA ARG A 68 -2.35 0.94 -5.94
C ARG A 68 -1.71 -0.42 -5.76
N ARG A 69 -2.30 -1.28 -4.93
CA ARG A 69 -1.85 -2.67 -4.74
C ARG A 69 -1.76 -3.44 -6.05
N THR A 70 -2.76 -3.30 -6.92
CA THR A 70 -2.74 -3.93 -8.25
C THR A 70 -1.54 -3.45 -9.06
N CYS A 71 -1.25 -2.15 -9.06
CA CYS A 71 -0.10 -1.58 -9.79
C CYS A 71 1.22 -2.17 -9.29
N VAL A 72 1.42 -2.21 -7.97
CA VAL A 72 2.62 -2.77 -7.34
C VAL A 72 2.77 -4.26 -7.65
N GLU A 73 1.68 -5.03 -7.64
CA GLU A 73 1.70 -6.45 -8.04
C GLU A 73 2.08 -6.65 -9.50
N ARG A 74 1.65 -5.75 -10.40
CA ARG A 74 1.98 -5.81 -11.83
C ARG A 74 3.42 -5.39 -12.12
N LEU A 75 3.95 -4.45 -11.34
CA LEU A 75 5.33 -3.99 -11.46
C LEU A 75 6.32 -5.00 -10.86
N GLY A 76 5.98 -5.57 -9.69
CA GLY A 76 6.91 -6.35 -8.89
C GLY A 76 7.97 -5.49 -8.19
N GLU A 77 7.75 -4.17 -8.09
CA GLU A 77 8.70 -3.18 -7.58
C GLU A 77 8.14 -2.51 -6.31
N PRO A 78 8.39 -3.05 -5.10
CA PRO A 78 7.80 -2.54 -3.85
C PRO A 78 8.62 -1.40 -3.21
N ASP A 79 9.76 -1.00 -3.79
CA ASP A 79 10.80 -0.20 -3.13
C ASP A 79 10.29 1.15 -2.59
N LYS A 80 9.30 1.75 -3.25
CA LYS A 80 8.73 3.04 -2.86
C LYS A 80 7.56 2.92 -1.88
N GLU A 81 7.01 1.72 -1.68
CA GLU A 81 5.76 1.55 -0.94
C GLU A 81 5.92 1.86 0.55
N MET A 82 7.03 1.44 1.16
CA MET A 82 7.26 1.70 2.58
C MET A 82 7.40 3.21 2.86
N ALA A 83 8.09 3.95 1.99
CA ALA A 83 8.21 5.40 2.10
C ALA A 83 6.86 6.11 1.93
N PHE A 84 6.08 5.71 0.93
CA PHE A 84 4.73 6.23 0.72
C PHE A 84 3.80 5.98 1.92
N ILE A 85 3.84 4.77 2.48
CA ILE A 85 3.06 4.43 3.67
C ILE A 85 3.49 5.27 4.87
N ASP A 86 4.80 5.47 5.05
CA ASP A 86 5.34 6.29 6.13
C ASP A 86 4.83 7.73 6.03
N GLU A 87 4.77 8.31 4.83
CA GLU A 87 4.18 9.64 4.59
C GLU A 87 2.70 9.69 5.00
N VAL A 88 1.90 8.70 4.59
CA VAL A 88 0.48 8.64 4.95
C VAL A 88 0.27 8.50 6.46
N LEU A 89 1.10 7.68 7.13
CA LEU A 89 1.03 7.47 8.57
C LEU A 89 1.58 8.65 9.38
N LEU A 90 2.42 9.49 8.78
CA LEU A 90 2.85 10.75 9.39
C LEU A 90 1.68 11.74 9.46
N GLU A 91 0.81 11.75 8.45
CA GLU A 91 -0.39 12.60 8.42
C GLU A 91 -1.55 12.03 9.25
N ASP A 92 -1.85 10.74 9.08
CA ASP A 92 -2.87 10.00 9.86
C ASP A 92 -2.29 8.67 10.36
N SER A 93 -1.70 8.71 11.55
CA SER A 93 -1.05 7.56 12.21
C SER A 93 -1.99 6.39 12.49
N LYS A 94 -3.31 6.59 12.35
CA LYS A 94 -4.36 5.59 12.55
C LYS A 94 -5.05 5.20 11.25
N ASN A 95 -4.54 5.61 10.08
CA ASN A 95 -5.12 5.24 8.80
C ASN A 95 -5.12 3.72 8.61
N TYR A 96 -6.31 3.12 8.69
CA TYR A 96 -6.50 1.68 8.61
C TYR A 96 -6.05 1.09 7.27
N HIS A 97 -6.26 1.82 6.17
CA HIS A 97 -5.87 1.36 4.85
C HIS A 97 -4.35 1.33 4.68
N ALA A 98 -3.65 2.36 5.16
CA ALA A 98 -2.20 2.42 5.14
C ALA A 98 -1.58 1.26 5.93
N TRP A 99 -2.08 1.00 7.14
CA TRP A 99 -1.66 -0.16 7.95
C TRP A 99 -1.94 -1.50 7.25
N GLY A 100 -3.15 -1.67 6.68
CA GLY A 100 -3.51 -2.87 5.94
C GLY A 100 -2.62 -3.09 4.70
N HIS A 101 -2.31 -2.02 3.97
CA HIS A 101 -1.41 -2.04 2.82
C HIS A 101 0.03 -2.38 3.24
N ARG A 102 0.52 -1.77 4.34
CA ARG A 102 1.83 -2.09 4.92
C ARG A 102 2.00 -3.55 5.24
N GLN A 103 1.04 -4.14 5.97
CA GLN A 103 1.07 -5.56 6.28
C GLN A 103 1.04 -6.45 5.04
N TRP A 104 0.32 -6.03 3.99
CA TRP A 104 0.35 -6.74 2.72
C TRP A 104 1.73 -6.68 2.06
N VAL A 105 2.34 -5.49 1.94
CA VAL A 105 3.68 -5.30 1.36
C VAL A 105 4.71 -6.16 2.09
N LEU A 106 4.71 -6.12 3.43
CA LEU A 106 5.59 -6.91 4.28
C LEU A 106 5.47 -8.42 4.00
N ARG A 107 4.24 -8.96 3.93
CA ARG A 107 4.04 -10.39 3.63
C ARG A 107 4.42 -10.76 2.20
N LYS A 108 4.08 -9.90 1.24
CA LYS A 108 4.24 -10.20 -0.19
C LYS A 108 5.72 -10.17 -0.62
N TYR A 109 6.50 -9.26 -0.03
CA TYR A 109 7.88 -9.00 -0.43
C TYR A 109 8.90 -9.28 0.69
N SER A 110 8.46 -9.83 1.82
CA SER A 110 9.31 -10.23 2.95
C SER A 110 10.18 -9.10 3.54
N LEU A 111 9.67 -7.87 3.56
CA LEU A 111 10.40 -6.66 3.96
C LEU A 111 10.43 -6.42 5.49
N TRP A 112 10.75 -7.44 6.27
CA TRP A 112 10.56 -7.43 7.74
C TRP A 112 11.63 -6.70 8.54
N SER A 113 12.85 -6.57 8.00
CA SER A 113 14.07 -6.22 8.76
C SER A 113 13.99 -4.90 9.52
N ALA A 114 13.33 -3.89 8.95
CA ALA A 114 13.21 -2.55 9.55
C ALA A 114 11.91 -2.34 10.34
N GLU A 115 10.98 -3.30 10.31
CA GLU A 115 9.62 -3.04 10.75
C GLU A 115 9.49 -2.93 12.27
N LEU A 116 10.19 -3.77 13.04
CA LEU A 116 10.18 -3.65 14.51
C LEU A 116 10.72 -2.28 14.96
N ALA A 117 11.84 -1.83 14.38
CA ALA A 117 12.41 -0.52 14.68
C ALA A 117 11.47 0.63 14.28
N PHE A 118 10.70 0.48 13.20
CA PHE A 118 9.67 1.45 12.82
C PHE A 118 8.56 1.54 13.88
N VAL A 119 8.04 0.40 14.31
CA VAL A 119 6.95 0.35 15.30
C VAL A 119 7.41 0.82 16.68
N ASP A 120 8.64 0.49 17.09
CA ASP A 120 9.26 0.98 18.34
C ASP A 120 9.32 2.51 18.39
N ARG A 121 9.67 3.16 17.27
CA ARG A 121 9.66 4.63 17.18
C ARG A 121 8.26 5.20 17.37
N LEU A 122 7.25 4.61 16.72
CA LEU A 122 5.87 5.10 16.83
C LEU A 122 5.30 4.94 18.25
N ILE A 123 5.58 3.81 18.91
CA ILE A 123 5.18 3.57 20.30
C ILE A 123 5.89 4.55 21.25
N SER A 124 7.17 4.83 21.01
CA SER A 124 7.94 5.80 21.82
C SER A 124 7.40 7.23 21.68
N GLN A 125 6.85 7.59 20.52
CA GLN A 125 6.21 8.88 20.28
C GLN A 125 4.79 8.97 20.87
N ASP A 126 4.00 7.90 20.75
CA ASP A 126 2.67 7.78 21.34
C ASP A 126 2.42 6.36 21.87
N LEU A 127 2.57 6.20 23.20
CA LEU A 127 2.33 4.94 23.89
C LEU A 127 0.88 4.43 23.74
N ARG A 128 -0.07 5.31 23.39
CA ARG A 128 -1.49 4.95 23.19
C ARG A 128 -1.83 4.62 21.74
N ASN A 129 -0.84 4.58 20.84
CA ASN A 129 -1.05 4.21 19.45
C ASN A 129 -1.33 2.70 19.30
N ASN A 130 -2.60 2.32 19.39
CA ASN A 130 -3.05 0.94 19.26
C ASN A 130 -2.68 0.31 17.91
N SER A 131 -2.64 1.09 16.83
CA SER A 131 -2.26 0.58 15.51
C SER A 131 -0.79 0.13 15.48
N ALA A 132 0.09 0.90 16.12
CA ALA A 132 1.49 0.52 16.29
C ALA A 132 1.63 -0.74 17.18
N TRP A 133 0.94 -0.82 18.31
CA TRP A 133 0.94 -2.03 19.14
C TRP A 133 0.44 -3.27 18.40
N ASN A 134 -0.66 -3.13 17.65
CA ASN A 134 -1.18 -4.19 16.80
C ASN A 134 -0.15 -4.60 15.72
N GLN A 135 0.55 -3.64 15.12
CA GLN A 135 1.61 -3.93 14.16
C GLN A 135 2.77 -4.68 14.81
N ARG A 136 3.20 -4.30 16.02
CA ARG A 136 4.26 -5.03 16.74
C ARG A 136 3.87 -6.50 16.92
N TYR A 137 2.65 -6.76 17.38
CA TYR A 137 2.13 -8.12 17.52
C TYR A 137 2.12 -8.87 16.19
N PHE A 138 1.64 -8.22 15.11
CA PHE A 138 1.63 -8.79 13.77
C PHE A 138 3.04 -9.19 13.31
N VAL A 139 4.04 -8.33 13.46
CA VAL A 139 5.42 -8.62 13.04
C VAL A 139 5.99 -9.78 13.84
N LEU A 140 5.85 -9.76 15.16
CA LEU A 140 6.35 -10.84 16.02
C LEU A 140 5.71 -12.19 15.68
N GLN A 141 4.42 -12.24 15.35
CA GLN A 141 3.76 -13.48 14.89
C GLN A 141 4.36 -14.04 13.59
N GLN A 142 4.89 -13.18 12.73
CA GLN A 142 5.40 -13.57 11.41
C GLN A 142 6.91 -13.86 11.42
N THR A 143 7.67 -13.19 12.29
CA THR A 143 9.14 -13.24 12.30
C THR A 143 9.74 -13.99 13.48
N ALA A 144 8.99 -14.17 14.57
CA ALA A 144 9.48 -14.78 15.79
C ALA A 144 8.55 -15.88 16.29
N ASP A 145 9.12 -16.85 17.00
CA ASP A 145 8.29 -17.71 17.85
C ASP A 145 7.90 -16.91 19.09
N LEU A 146 6.63 -16.50 19.16
CA LEU A 146 6.09 -15.77 20.32
C LEU A 146 6.17 -16.56 21.64
N LYS A 147 6.46 -17.86 21.59
CA LYS A 147 6.72 -18.70 22.77
C LYS A 147 8.19 -18.70 23.18
N ALA A 148 9.07 -18.03 22.43
CA ALA A 148 10.49 -17.96 22.74
C ALA A 148 10.71 -17.22 24.08
N PRO A 149 11.45 -17.81 25.03
CA PRO A 149 11.69 -17.22 26.36
C PRO A 149 12.28 -15.81 26.31
N ALA A 150 13.07 -15.50 25.28
CA ALA A 150 13.72 -14.21 25.07
C ALA A 150 12.73 -13.03 24.91
N LEU A 151 11.46 -13.29 24.56
CA LEU A 151 10.42 -12.27 24.42
C LEU A 151 9.61 -12.04 25.71
N VAL A 152 9.74 -12.93 26.70
CA VAL A 152 8.98 -12.89 27.97
C VAL A 152 9.84 -12.33 29.12
N SER A 153 11.14 -12.10 28.88
CA SER A 153 12.02 -11.51 29.88
C SER A 153 11.65 -10.04 30.11
N THR A 154 10.87 -9.83 31.17
CA THR A 154 10.71 -8.55 31.83
C THR A 154 11.82 -8.47 32.86
N GLU A 155 12.79 -7.58 32.64
CA GLU A 155 13.61 -7.06 33.75
C GLU A 155 12.73 -6.28 34.72
#